data_AF-A0A7V8VIT4-F1
#
_entry.id   AF-A0A7V8VIT4-F1
#
_cell.length_a   1.000
_cell.length_b   1.000
_cell.length_c   1.000
_cell.angle_alpha   90.00
_cell.angle_beta   90.00
_cell.angle_gamma   90.00
#
_symmetry.space_group_name_H-M   'P 1'
#
loop_
_entity.id
_entity.type
_entity.pdbx_description
1 polymer ?
#
loop_
_entity_poly.entity_id
_entity_poly.type
_entity_poly.pdbx_seq_one_letter_code
_entity_poly.pdbx_strand_id
1 'polypeptide(L)' 'MTVLTKPQQRQRRRRRVRAKVRGSAERPRLSVFRSNRGLQVQLIDDVSGHTLAAVNSIESDLRELAP' A
#
# COMPACT_ATOMS: atom_id res chain seq x y z
N MET A 1 3.16 -28.58 12.51
CA MET A 1 3.69 -27.23 12.20
C MET A 1 2.68 -26.48 11.36
N THR A 2 2.05 -25.44 11.91
CA THR A 2 1.02 -24.67 11.20
C THR A 2 1.70 -23.66 10.28
N VAL A 3 1.58 -23.84 8.96
CA VAL A 3 2.18 -22.96 7.96
C VAL A 3 1.39 -21.66 7.88
N LEU A 4 2.05 -20.51 8.10
CA LEU A 4 1.42 -19.20 7.93
C LEU A 4 1.01 -18.98 6.47
N THR A 5 -0.23 -18.56 6.26
CA THR A 5 -0.76 -18.25 4.93
C THR A 5 -0.08 -17.01 4.34
N LYS A 6 -0.07 -16.88 3.01
CA LYS A 6 0.51 -15.71 2.31
C LYS A 6 0.00 -14.36 2.86
N PRO A 7 -1.31 -14.17 3.14
CA PRO A 7 -1.83 -12.95 3.76
C PRO A 7 -1.23 -12.67 5.15
N GLN A 8 -1.11 -13.69 6.00
CA GLN A 8 -0.55 -13.56 7.36
C GLN A 8 0.92 -13.14 7.31
N GLN A 9 1.72 -13.76 6.44
CA GLN A 9 3.12 -13.39 6.27
C GLN A 9 3.27 -11.94 5.76
N ARG A 10 2.42 -11.51 4.83
CA ARG A 10 2.41 -10.13 4.33
C ARG A 10 2.02 -9.14 5.42
N GLN A 11 1.02 -9.45 6.24
CA GLN A 11 0.61 -8.59 7.35
C GLN A 11 1.74 -8.43 8.39
N ARG A 12 2.44 -9.53 8.71
CA ARG A 12 3.61 -9.51 9.60
C ARG A 12 4.73 -8.61 9.06
N ARG A 13 5.07 -8.73 7.76
CA ARG A 13 6.04 -7.84 7.11
C ARG A 13 5.58 -6.38 7.15
N ARG A 14 4.31 -6.12 6.82
CA ARG A 14 3.72 -4.77 6.84
C ARG A 14 3.81 -4.13 8.21
N ARG A 15 3.51 -4.87 9.29
CA ARG A 15 3.64 -4.39 10.68
C ARG A 15 5.10 -4.07 11.02
N ARG A 16 6.05 -4.94 10.66
CA ARG A 16 7.48 -4.70 10.89
C ARG A 16 7.99 -3.43 10.20
N VAL A 17 7.65 -3.23 8.92
CA VAL A 17 8.07 -2.03 8.19
C VAL A 17 7.43 -0.78 8.80
N ARG A 18 6.13 -0.85 9.16
CA ARG A 18 5.39 0.26 9.81
C ARG A 18 5.95 0.67 11.16
N ALA A 19 6.63 -0.22 11.86
CA ALA A 19 7.29 0.13 13.12
C ALA A 19 8.47 1.12 12.92
N LYS A 20 9.12 1.09 11.75
CA LYS A 20 10.24 1.97 11.41
C LYS A 20 9.84 3.13 10.48
N VAL A 21 8.89 2.88 9.57
CA VAL A 21 8.46 3.83 8.55
C VAL A 21 7.07 4.34 8.88
N ARG A 22 7.00 5.59 9.32
CA ARG A 22 5.76 6.35 9.57
C ARG A 22 5.72 7.55 8.63
N GLY A 23 4.56 7.83 8.05
CA GLY A 23 4.33 8.99 7.20
C GLY A 23 3.82 10.19 8.01
N SER A 24 4.26 11.38 7.65
CA SER A 24 3.71 12.67 8.10
C SER A 24 3.09 13.42 6.92
N ALA A 25 2.43 14.55 7.15
CA ALA A 25 1.89 15.39 6.07
C ALA A 25 2.95 15.81 5.04
N GLU A 26 4.16 16.15 5.49
CA GLU A 26 5.28 16.54 4.60
C GLU A 26 5.90 15.34 3.87
N ARG A 27 5.94 14.18 4.52
CA ARG A 27 6.50 12.94 3.99
C ARG A 27 5.51 11.80 4.20
N PRO A 28 4.44 11.76 3.40
CA PRO A 28 3.42 10.74 3.56
C PRO A 28 3.94 9.38 3.14
N ARG A 29 3.37 8.33 3.75
CA ARG A 29 3.82 6.96 3.53
C ARG A 29 3.08 6.35 2.35
N LEU A 30 3.84 5.75 1.44
CA LEU A 30 3.29 4.97 0.34
C LEU A 30 2.97 3.53 0.79
N SER A 31 1.74 3.10 0.58
CA SER A 31 1.28 1.74 0.85
C SER A 31 0.91 1.04 -0.46
N VAL A 32 1.68 0.03 -0.84
CA VAL A 32 1.47 -0.75 -2.06
C VAL A 32 0.88 -2.13 -1.73
N PHE A 33 -0.15 -2.51 -2.46
CA PHE A 33 -0.72 -3.84 -2.47
C PHE A 33 -0.65 -4.43 -3.88
N ARG A 34 0.03 -5.56 -4.01
CA ARG A 34 0.14 -6.31 -5.27
C ARG A 34 -0.74 -7.55 -5.23
N SER A 35 -1.60 -7.67 -6.23
CA SER A 35 -2.39 -8.87 -6.54
C SER A 35 -1.99 -9.42 -7.90
N ASN A 36 -2.56 -10.57 -8.28
CA ASN A 36 -2.37 -11.12 -9.62
C ASN A 36 -3.10 -10.29 -10.69
N ARG A 37 -4.09 -9.48 -10.32
CA ARG A 37 -4.89 -8.66 -11.24
C ARG A 37 -4.30 -7.28 -11.47
N GLY A 38 -3.43 -6.81 -10.56
CA GLY A 38 -2.92 -5.45 -10.61
C GLY A 38 -2.35 -4.97 -9.29
N LEU A 39 -1.98 -3.69 -9.30
CA LEU A 39 -1.38 -2.93 -8.22
C LEU A 39 -2.36 -1.89 -7.70
N GLN A 40 -2.44 -1.78 -6.39
CA GLN A 40 -3.17 -0.73 -5.68
C GLN A 40 -2.18 0.02 -4.80
N VAL A 41 -2.23 1.34 -4.86
CA VAL A 41 -1.28 2.21 -4.18
C VAL A 41 -2.04 3.31 -3.44
N GLN A 42 -1.62 3.61 -2.22
CA GLN A 42 -2.20 4.65 -1.38
C GLN A 42 -1.10 5.51 -0.77
N LEU A 43 -1.27 6.82 -0.80
CA LEU A 43 -0.44 7.80 -0.12
C LEU A 43 -1.14 8.25 1.16
N ILE A 44 -0.53 7.97 2.32
CA ILE A 44 -1.21 8.08 3.62
C ILE A 44 -0.41 8.98 4.56
N ASP A 45 -1.09 9.92 5.21
CA ASP A 45 -0.57 10.59 6.40
C ASP A 45 -0.96 9.79 7.65
N ASP A 46 0.03 9.21 8.34
CA ASP A 46 -0.20 8.40 9.54
C ASP A 46 -0.36 9.26 10.82
N VAL A 47 -0.21 10.59 10.74
CA VAL A 47 -0.47 11.52 11.85
C VAL A 47 -1.96 11.84 11.89
N SER A 48 -2.52 12.32 10.77
CA SER A 48 -3.94 12.62 10.67
C SER A 48 -4.81 11.38 10.41
N GLY A 49 -4.21 10.28 9.95
CA GLY A 49 -4.93 9.07 9.53
C GLY A 49 -5.64 9.20 8.18
N HIS A 50 -5.31 10.22 7.38
CA HIS A 50 -5.97 10.47 6.11
C HIS A 50 -5.17 9.89 4.93
N THR A 51 -5.91 9.37 3.95
CA THR A 51 -5.33 8.99 2.65
C THR A 51 -5.40 10.21 1.74
N LEU A 52 -4.25 10.71 1.30
CA LEU A 52 -4.12 11.90 0.47
C LEU A 52 -4.42 11.59 -1.00
N ALA A 53 -3.98 10.42 -1.46
CA ALA A 53 -4.21 9.95 -2.82
C ALA A 53 -4.29 8.42 -2.84
N ALA A 54 -5.11 7.87 -3.72
CA ALA A 54 -5.22 6.44 -3.96
C ALA A 54 -5.35 6.18 -5.46
N VAL A 55 -4.71 5.11 -5.91
CA VAL A 55 -4.61 4.75 -7.32
C VAL A 55 -4.72 3.24 -7.47
N ASN A 56 -5.45 2.78 -8.48
CA ASN A 56 -5.48 1.38 -8.88
C ASN A 56 -5.15 1.23 -10.37
N SER A 57 -4.22 0.33 -10.68
CA SER A 57 -3.83 0.00 -12.07
C SER A 57 -4.95 -0.48 -13.00
N ILE A 58 -6.14 -0.79 -12.46
CA ILE A 58 -7.30 -1.27 -13.22
C ILE A 58 -8.24 -0.11 -13.61
N GLU A 59 -8.06 1.09 -13.02
CA GLU A 59 -8.85 2.28 -13.36
C GLU A 59 -8.72 2.59 -14.86
N SER A 60 -9.85 2.94 -15.48
CA SER A 60 -9.96 3.26 -16.91
C SER A 60 -8.95 4.33 -17.31
N ASP A 61 -8.91 5.39 -16.51
CA ASP A 61 -8.16 6.61 -16.77
C ASP A 61 -6.64 6.37 -16.75
N LEU A 62 -6.20 5.29 -16.10
CA LEU A 62 -4.80 4.89 -15.97
C LEU A 62 -4.39 3.79 -16.95
N ARG A 63 -5.35 3.08 -17.56
CA ARG A 63 -5.05 2.11 -18.62
C ARG A 63 -4.57 2.77 -19.90
N GLU A 64 -5.05 3.97 -20.18
CA GLU A 64 -4.69 4.76 -21.36
C GLU A 64 -3.31 5.41 -21.22
N LEU A 65 -2.81 5.51 -19.99
CA LEU A 65 -1.44 5.92 -19.67
C LEU A 65 -0.48 4.73 -19.92
N ALA A 66 -0.23 4.42 -21.19
CA ALA A 66 0.88 3.56 -21.59
C ALA A 66 2.23 4.29 -21.34
N PRO A 67 3.33 3.56 -21.05
CA PRO A 67 4.57 4.11 -20.52
C PRO A 67 5.27 5.15 -21.41
#